data_AF-A0A8T4CHZ0-F1
#
_entry.id   AF-A0A8T4CHZ0-F1
#
_cell.length_a   1.000
_cell.length_b   1.000
_cell.length_c   1.000
_cell.angle_alpha   90.00
_cell.angle_beta   90.00
_cell.angle_gamma   90.00
#
_symmetry.space_group_name_H-M   'P 1'
#
loop_
_entity.id
_entity.type
_entity.pdbx_description
1 polymer ?
#
loop_
_entity_poly.entity_id
_entity_poly.type
_entity_poly.pdbx_seq_one_letter_code
_entity_poly.pdbx_strand_id
1 'polypeptide(L)'
;MLHCEKARHISKCLELAILLEVSADKPGNVNFMVGFKGTRVEHFLASAVAATPSFEEAANRGIAVSEKELSVNDVGMGQIIKKCVADISTWQKGGNTLLGTVLLFVPMAVAAGITPVKGEFDFDFGRLRENVKLAVESTTAEDALHLYEAIDIA
;
A
#
# COMPACT_ATOMS: atom_id res chain seq x y z
N MET A 1 7.38 21.63 0.82
CA MET A 1 5.97 21.50 0.36
C MET A 1 5.84 20.39 -0.68
N LEU A 2 6.67 20.37 -1.74
CA LEU A 2 6.62 19.36 -2.82
C LEU A 2 6.67 17.89 -2.35
N HIS A 3 7.46 17.57 -1.30
CA HIS A 3 7.61 16.19 -0.79
C HIS A 3 6.31 15.64 -0.17
N CYS A 4 5.63 16.45 0.64
CA CYS A 4 4.35 16.09 1.23
C CYS A 4 3.26 15.93 0.15
N GLU A 5 3.33 16.73 -0.91
CA GLU A 5 2.42 16.59 -2.06
C GLU A 5 2.68 15.31 -2.85
N LYS A 6 3.94 14.89 -3.01
CA LYS A 6 4.30 13.64 -3.68
C LYS A 6 3.77 12.41 -2.94
N ALA A 7 3.99 12.31 -1.63
CA ALA A 7 3.51 11.17 -0.85
C ALA A 7 1.98 11.07 -0.88
N ARG A 8 1.27 12.21 -0.78
CA ARG A 8 -0.19 12.30 -0.93
C ARG A 8 -0.68 11.94 -2.33
N HIS A 9 0.06 12.32 -3.36
CA HIS A 9 -0.27 11.94 -4.73
C HIS A 9 -0.19 10.42 -4.90
N ILE A 10 0.90 9.81 -4.42
CA ILE A 10 1.09 8.35 -4.45
C ILE A 10 -0.04 7.63 -3.70
N SER A 11 -0.35 8.04 -2.47
CA SER A 11 -1.40 7.39 -1.67
C SER A 11 -2.77 7.48 -2.34
N LYS A 12 -3.13 8.63 -2.92
CA LYS A 12 -4.38 8.80 -3.69
C LYS A 12 -4.45 7.93 -4.93
N CYS A 13 -3.34 7.75 -5.66
CA CYS A 13 -3.29 6.85 -6.81
C CYS A 13 -3.55 5.39 -6.37
N LEU A 14 -2.96 4.96 -5.25
CA LEU A 14 -3.15 3.61 -4.71
C LEU A 14 -4.56 3.40 -4.17
N GLU A 15 -5.14 4.39 -3.47
CA GLU A 15 -6.55 4.36 -3.06
C GLU A 15 -7.47 4.24 -4.28
N LEU A 16 -7.28 5.08 -5.30
CA LEU A 16 -8.06 5.03 -6.54
C LEU A 16 -7.92 3.67 -7.24
N ALA A 17 -6.73 3.08 -7.24
CA ALA A 17 -6.52 1.74 -7.82
C ALA A 17 -7.38 0.68 -7.11
N ILE A 18 -7.51 0.73 -5.77
CA ILE A 18 -8.40 -0.18 -5.01
C ILE A 18 -9.87 0.08 -5.37
N LEU A 19 -10.28 1.35 -5.46
CA LEU A 19 -11.66 1.71 -5.78
C LEU A 19 -12.04 1.27 -7.20
N LEU A 20 -11.15 1.41 -8.17
CA LEU A 20 -11.34 0.90 -9.53
C LEU A 20 -11.36 -0.63 -9.53
N GLU A 21 -10.51 -1.27 -8.74
CA GLU A 21 -10.43 -2.72 -8.62
C GLU A 21 -11.78 -3.31 -8.16
N VAL A 22 -12.38 -2.76 -7.09
CA VAL A 22 -13.64 -3.27 -6.54
C VAL A 22 -14.85 -2.93 -7.41
N SER A 23 -14.74 -1.86 -8.22
CA SER A 23 -15.80 -1.44 -9.14
C SER A 23 -15.89 -2.31 -10.40
N ALA A 24 -14.86 -3.10 -10.69
CA ALA A 24 -14.83 -3.99 -11.85
C ALA A 24 -15.55 -5.31 -11.57
N ASP A 25 -16.45 -5.71 -12.48
CA ASP A 25 -17.10 -7.02 -12.40
C ASP A 25 -16.10 -8.13 -12.76
N LYS A 26 -15.68 -8.88 -11.74
CA LYS A 26 -14.68 -9.94 -11.82
C LYS A 26 -15.29 -11.24 -11.33
N PRO A 27 -15.46 -12.26 -12.19
CA PRO A 27 -16.00 -13.55 -11.77
C PRO A 27 -15.23 -14.13 -10.58
N GLY A 28 -15.94 -14.46 -9.50
CA GLY A 28 -15.34 -15.01 -8.27
C GLY A 28 -14.90 -13.97 -7.22
N ASN A 29 -14.97 -12.67 -7.52
CA ASN A 29 -14.66 -11.60 -6.57
C ASN A 29 -15.92 -10.88 -6.08
N VAL A 30 -15.78 -10.19 -4.94
CA VAL A 30 -16.80 -9.28 -4.44
C VAL A 30 -16.86 -8.03 -5.33
N ASN A 31 -18.06 -7.66 -5.75
CA ASN A 31 -18.35 -6.43 -6.47
C ASN A 31 -19.75 -5.90 -6.07
N PHE A 32 -20.24 -4.84 -6.74
CA PHE A 32 -21.54 -4.25 -6.41
C PHE A 32 -22.75 -5.17 -6.64
N MET A 33 -22.61 -6.19 -7.48
CA MET A 33 -23.66 -7.15 -7.83
C MET A 33 -23.53 -8.47 -7.07
N VAL A 34 -22.30 -8.86 -6.70
CA VAL A 34 -21.98 -10.16 -6.11
C VAL A 34 -21.19 -9.98 -4.82
N GLY A 35 -21.75 -10.42 -3.70
CA GLY A 35 -21.04 -10.52 -2.42
C GLY A 35 -20.52 -11.94 -2.15
N PHE A 36 -19.65 -12.09 -1.16
CA PHE A 36 -19.23 -13.38 -0.60
C PHE A 36 -19.73 -13.50 0.85
N LYS A 37 -19.80 -14.72 1.41
CA LYS A 37 -20.37 -14.94 2.75
C LYS A 37 -19.64 -14.09 3.81
N GLY A 38 -20.29 -13.03 4.29
CA GLY A 38 -19.74 -12.10 5.28
C GLY A 38 -18.97 -10.91 4.69
N THR A 39 -18.72 -10.86 3.37
CA THR A 39 -17.91 -9.81 2.73
C THR A 39 -18.69 -9.13 1.61
N ARG A 40 -18.82 -7.81 1.71
CA ARG A 40 -19.57 -6.96 0.76
C ARG A 40 -18.68 -5.84 0.23
N VAL A 41 -19.10 -5.21 -0.86
CA VAL A 41 -18.37 -4.11 -1.51
C VAL A 41 -18.04 -2.97 -0.54
N GLU A 42 -18.93 -2.67 0.40
CA GLU A 42 -18.75 -1.61 1.38
C GLU A 42 -17.54 -1.85 2.30
N HIS A 43 -17.20 -3.12 2.57
CA HIS A 43 -16.00 -3.46 3.33
C HIS A 43 -14.74 -3.08 2.55
N PHE A 44 -14.69 -3.29 1.23
CA PHE A 44 -13.56 -2.88 0.40
C PHE A 44 -13.46 -1.36 0.29
N LEU A 45 -14.59 -0.64 0.17
CA LEU A 45 -14.62 0.82 0.16
C LEU A 45 -14.07 1.39 1.47
N ALA A 46 -14.51 0.86 2.62
CA ALA A 46 -13.97 1.25 3.93
C ALA A 46 -12.49 0.89 4.08
N SER A 47 -12.07 -0.27 3.56
CA SER A 47 -10.67 -0.71 3.59
C SER A 47 -9.77 0.19 2.75
N ALA A 48 -10.23 0.68 1.60
CA ALA A 48 -9.47 1.61 0.77
C ALA A 48 -9.11 2.89 1.53
N VAL A 49 -10.10 3.51 2.19
CA VAL A 49 -9.92 4.71 3.01
C VAL A 49 -9.00 4.44 4.20
N ALA A 50 -9.17 3.30 4.88
CA ALA A 50 -8.35 2.91 6.02
C ALA A 50 -6.87 2.67 5.65
N ALA A 51 -6.61 2.19 4.43
CA ALA A 51 -5.27 1.88 3.95
C ALA A 51 -4.47 3.13 3.51
N THR A 52 -5.15 4.16 3.01
CA THR A 52 -4.51 5.37 2.44
C THR A 52 -3.43 6.00 3.34
N PRO A 53 -3.64 6.19 4.67
CA PRO A 53 -2.59 6.75 5.54
C PRO A 53 -1.32 5.91 5.58
N SER A 54 -1.43 4.58 5.55
CA SER A 54 -0.27 3.68 5.54
C SER A 54 0.48 3.74 4.21
N PHE A 55 -0.21 3.94 3.09
CA PHE A 55 0.44 4.18 1.80
C PHE A 55 1.17 5.52 1.75
N GLU A 56 0.59 6.57 2.34
CA GLU A 56 1.26 7.87 2.47
C GLU A 56 2.50 7.77 3.38
N GLU A 57 2.42 7.04 4.48
CA GLU A 57 3.57 6.75 5.35
C GLU A 57 4.68 6.01 4.61
N ALA A 58 4.34 4.95 3.87
CA ALA A 58 5.27 4.20 3.03
C ALA A 58 5.97 5.08 1.98
N ALA A 59 5.20 5.93 1.30
CA ALA A 59 5.74 6.88 0.32
C ALA A 59 6.68 7.91 0.97
N ASN A 60 6.33 8.44 2.14
CA ASN A 60 7.20 9.36 2.88
C ASN A 60 8.52 8.69 3.30
N ARG A 61 8.48 7.43 3.76
CA ARG A 61 9.71 6.68 4.05
C ARG A 61 10.57 6.44 2.81
N GLY A 62 9.95 6.17 1.67
CA GLY A 62 10.66 6.10 0.39
C GLY A 62 11.32 7.43 -0.01
N ILE A 63 10.68 8.57 0.25
CA ILE A 63 11.27 9.90 0.02
C ILE A 63 12.50 10.09 0.92
N ALA A 64 12.41 9.75 2.21
CA ALA A 64 13.53 9.83 3.15
C ALA A 64 14.73 8.97 2.70
N VAL A 65 14.47 7.81 2.08
CA VAL A 65 15.53 6.99 1.45
C VAL A 65 16.20 7.73 0.28
N SER A 66 15.42 8.38 -0.58
CA SER A 66 15.99 9.16 -1.71
C SER A 66 16.85 10.33 -1.25
N GLU A 67 16.53 10.89 -0.08
CA GLU A 67 17.22 12.01 0.56
C GLU A 67 18.41 11.55 1.43
N LYS A 68 18.63 10.23 1.54
CA LYS A 68 19.66 9.59 2.36
C LYS A 68 19.49 9.85 3.87
N GLU A 69 18.26 10.16 4.30
CA GLU A 69 17.91 10.32 5.71
C GLU A 69 17.53 8.98 6.35
N LEU A 70 17.17 7.99 5.54
CA LEU A 70 16.80 6.64 5.97
C LEU A 70 17.51 5.60 5.08
N SER A 71 18.03 4.52 5.68
CA SER A 71 18.49 3.38 4.90
C SER A 71 17.29 2.64 4.31
N VAL A 72 17.44 2.06 3.12
CA VAL A 72 16.36 1.28 2.50
C VAL A 72 15.94 0.07 3.35
N ASN A 73 16.89 -0.54 4.09
CA ASN A 73 16.61 -1.65 5.01
C ASN A 73 15.85 -1.20 6.27
N ASP A 74 15.89 0.09 6.60
CA ASP A 74 15.26 0.66 7.81
C ASP A 74 13.85 1.21 7.51
N VAL A 75 13.35 1.01 6.28
CA VAL A 75 11.99 1.41 5.88
C VAL A 75 10.91 0.65 6.65
N GLY A 76 11.19 -0.54 7.20
CA GLY A 76 10.27 -1.28 8.06
C GLY A 76 8.91 -1.55 7.42
N MET A 77 8.90 -2.04 6.18
CA MET A 77 7.67 -2.28 5.41
C MET A 77 6.72 -3.27 6.09
N GLY A 78 7.23 -4.29 6.77
CA GLY A 78 6.39 -5.24 7.49
C GLY A 78 5.58 -4.57 8.59
N GLN A 79 6.18 -3.65 9.34
CA GLN A 79 5.48 -2.87 10.37
C GLN A 79 4.37 -1.98 9.76
N ILE A 80 4.62 -1.39 8.59
CA ILE A 80 3.62 -0.59 7.86
C ILE A 80 2.47 -1.49 7.37
N ILE A 81 2.79 -2.68 6.82
CA ILE A 81 1.80 -3.67 6.38
C ILE A 81 0.92 -4.10 7.56
N LYS A 82 1.52 -4.49 8.68
CA LYS A 82 0.80 -4.89 9.90
C LYS A 82 -0.14 -3.79 10.39
N LYS A 83 0.36 -2.55 10.48
CA LYS A 83 -0.43 -1.39 10.87
C LYS A 83 -1.61 -1.17 9.91
N CYS A 84 -1.36 -1.21 8.61
CA CYS A 84 -2.39 -1.04 7.58
C CYS A 84 -3.51 -2.08 7.72
N VAL A 85 -3.15 -3.36 7.90
CA VAL A 85 -4.12 -4.45 8.06
C VAL A 85 -4.92 -4.31 9.36
N ALA A 86 -4.28 -3.89 10.46
CA ALA A 86 -4.95 -3.59 11.73
C ALA A 86 -5.96 -2.43 11.61
N ASP A 87 -5.58 -1.37 10.91
CA ASP A 87 -6.47 -0.22 10.65
C ASP A 87 -7.65 -0.64 9.78
N ILE A 88 -7.42 -1.43 8.72
CA ILE A 88 -8.48 -2.01 7.89
C ILE A 88 -9.45 -2.85 8.74
N SER A 89 -8.94 -3.76 9.57
CA SER A 89 -9.76 -4.63 10.45
C SER A 89 -10.56 -3.84 11.50
N THR A 90 -10.11 -2.64 11.84
CA THR A 90 -10.85 -1.71 12.73
C THR A 90 -12.02 -1.05 12.00
N TRP A 91 -11.85 -0.67 10.73
CA TRP A 91 -12.85 0.04 9.93
C TRP A 91 -13.96 -0.84 9.38
N GLN A 92 -13.73 -2.15 9.22
CA GLN A 92 -14.70 -3.09 8.64
C GLN A 92 -14.64 -4.48 9.29
N LYS A 93 -15.68 -5.30 9.12
CA LYS A 93 -15.83 -6.64 9.77
C LYS A 93 -16.09 -7.78 8.79
N GLY A 94 -15.75 -7.59 7.52
CA GLY A 94 -15.86 -8.55 6.43
C GLY A 94 -14.70 -9.51 6.25
N GLY A 95 -13.79 -9.61 7.23
CA GLY A 95 -12.58 -10.42 7.16
C GLY A 95 -11.54 -9.83 6.21
N ASN A 96 -10.79 -10.70 5.55
CA ASN A 96 -9.71 -10.32 4.64
C ASN A 96 -10.26 -9.68 3.35
N THR A 97 -10.12 -8.37 3.25
CA THR A 97 -10.51 -7.58 2.08
C THR A 97 -9.31 -7.20 1.21
N LEU A 98 -8.20 -6.75 1.81
CA LEU A 98 -7.11 -6.09 1.08
C LEU A 98 -5.70 -6.58 1.43
N LEU A 99 -5.52 -7.69 2.17
CA LEU A 99 -4.16 -8.14 2.56
C LEU A 99 -3.23 -8.26 1.35
N GLY A 100 -3.68 -8.93 0.28
CA GLY A 100 -2.90 -9.08 -0.95
C GLY A 100 -2.57 -7.75 -1.62
N THR A 101 -3.53 -6.82 -1.64
CA THR A 101 -3.32 -5.49 -2.22
C THR A 101 -2.36 -4.66 -1.38
N VAL A 102 -2.44 -4.71 -0.05
CA VAL A 102 -1.50 -4.04 0.86
C VAL A 102 -0.07 -4.57 0.67
N LEU A 103 0.08 -5.89 0.50
CA LEU A 103 1.37 -6.53 0.23
C LEU A 103 2.02 -6.06 -1.07
N LEU A 104 1.22 -5.74 -2.09
CA LEU A 104 1.70 -5.17 -3.34
C LEU A 104 1.95 -3.67 -3.23
N PHE A 105 1.06 -2.94 -2.55
CA PHE A 105 1.03 -1.49 -2.61
C PHE A 105 2.00 -0.82 -1.64
N VAL A 106 2.30 -1.42 -0.49
CA VAL A 106 3.34 -0.88 0.42
C VAL A 106 4.71 -0.80 -0.26
N PRO A 107 5.28 -1.88 -0.84
CA PRO A 107 6.56 -1.77 -1.54
C PRO A 107 6.50 -0.87 -2.77
N MET A 108 5.36 -0.82 -3.48
CA MET A 108 5.17 0.14 -4.58
C MET A 108 5.16 1.60 -4.10
N ALA A 109 4.54 1.89 -2.95
CA ALA A 109 4.51 3.23 -2.37
C ALA A 109 5.91 3.69 -1.95
N VAL A 110 6.67 2.81 -1.28
CA VAL A 110 8.09 3.06 -0.95
C VAL A 110 8.89 3.34 -2.23
N ALA A 111 8.78 2.47 -3.23
CA ALA A 111 9.50 2.61 -4.49
C ALA A 111 9.14 3.90 -5.23
N ALA A 112 7.86 4.30 -5.24
CA ALA A 112 7.41 5.56 -5.80
C ALA A 112 7.96 6.76 -5.01
N GLY A 113 8.04 6.65 -3.68
CA GLY A 113 8.71 7.60 -2.81
C GLY A 113 10.18 7.81 -3.19
N ILE A 114 10.91 6.71 -3.43
CA ILE A 114 12.33 6.73 -3.86
C ILE A 114 12.49 7.32 -5.26
N THR A 115 11.55 7.02 -6.17
CA THR A 115 11.68 7.35 -7.60
C THR A 115 11.57 8.86 -7.83
N PRO A 116 12.57 9.52 -8.44
CA PRO A 116 12.47 10.95 -8.74
C PRO A 116 11.38 11.20 -9.77
N VAL A 117 10.67 12.32 -9.63
CA VAL A 117 9.60 12.76 -10.54
C VAL A 117 10.01 14.02 -11.29
N LYS A 118 9.47 14.19 -12.50
CA LYS A 118 9.56 15.43 -13.28
C LYS A 118 8.19 16.12 -13.30
N GLY A 119 8.16 17.45 -13.37
CA GLY A 119 6.90 18.20 -13.47
C GLY A 119 5.87 17.82 -12.39
N GLU A 120 4.60 17.69 -12.77
CA GLU A 120 3.47 17.32 -11.91
C GLU A 120 3.39 15.79 -11.70
N PHE A 121 4.40 15.19 -11.07
CA PHE A 121 4.45 13.76 -10.74
C PHE A 121 4.59 12.80 -11.94
N ASP A 122 5.34 13.21 -12.97
CA ASP A 122 5.72 12.30 -14.06
C ASP A 122 6.80 11.31 -13.59
N PHE A 123 6.43 10.04 -13.50
CA PHE A 123 7.28 8.94 -13.03
C PHE A 123 7.97 8.24 -14.21
N ASP A 124 9.29 8.06 -14.10
CA ASP A 124 9.99 7.09 -14.92
C ASP A 124 9.66 5.67 -14.43
N PHE A 125 8.79 4.96 -15.16
CA PHE A 125 8.36 3.61 -14.80
C PHE A 125 9.48 2.56 -14.84
N GLY A 126 10.55 2.79 -15.60
CA GLY A 126 11.75 1.93 -15.59
C GLY A 126 12.43 2.00 -14.23
N ARG A 127 12.71 3.24 -13.76
CA ARG A 127 13.28 3.49 -12.43
C ARG A 127 12.35 3.04 -11.30
N LEU A 128 11.05 3.26 -11.46
CA LEU A 128 10.07 2.79 -10.47
C LEU A 128 10.15 1.27 -10.30
N ARG A 129 10.23 0.52 -11.39
CA ARG A 129 10.36 -0.94 -11.36
C ARG A 129 11.65 -1.39 -10.67
N GLU A 130 12.76 -0.74 -10.96
CA GLU A 130 14.05 -0.98 -10.27
C GLU A 130 13.92 -0.71 -8.76
N ASN A 131 13.25 0.38 -8.38
CA ASN A 131 13.04 0.72 -6.98
C ASN A 131 12.06 -0.22 -6.26
N VAL A 132 11.07 -0.81 -6.97
CA VAL A 132 10.21 -1.87 -6.39
C VAL A 132 11.05 -3.10 -6.07
N LYS A 133 11.94 -3.50 -6.99
CA LYS A 133 12.87 -4.60 -6.74
C LYS A 133 13.77 -4.30 -5.54
N LEU A 134 14.37 -3.11 -5.51
CA LEU A 134 15.21 -2.65 -4.40
C LEU A 134 14.46 -2.70 -3.06
N ALA A 135 13.23 -2.18 -3.01
CA ALA A 135 12.43 -2.18 -1.80
C ALA A 135 12.19 -3.63 -1.31
N VAL A 136 11.71 -4.52 -2.16
CA VAL A 136 11.43 -5.91 -1.77
C VAL A 136 12.70 -6.64 -1.32
N GLU A 137 13.81 -6.51 -2.06
CA GLU A 137 15.10 -7.14 -1.72
C GLU A 137 15.74 -6.59 -0.45
N SER A 138 15.35 -5.39 -0.02
CA SER A 138 15.84 -4.76 1.23
C SER A 138 15.08 -5.17 2.49
N THR A 139 14.02 -5.99 2.37
CA THR A 139 13.26 -6.48 3.53
C THR A 139 14.11 -7.32 4.46
N THR A 140 13.79 -7.24 5.75
CA THR A 140 14.51 -7.89 6.84
C THR A 140 13.69 -9.03 7.46
N ALA A 141 14.32 -9.81 8.35
CA ALA A 141 13.61 -10.82 9.12
C ALA A 141 12.48 -10.22 9.99
N GLU A 142 12.65 -8.99 10.48
CA GLU A 142 11.62 -8.28 11.25
C GLU A 142 10.44 -7.87 10.36
N ASP A 143 10.67 -7.55 9.08
CA ASP A 143 9.57 -7.33 8.15
C ASP A 143 8.75 -8.60 7.92
N ALA A 144 9.43 -9.76 7.86
CA ALA A 144 8.75 -11.05 7.75
C ALA A 144 7.93 -11.39 9.01
N LEU A 145 8.44 -11.12 10.20
CA LEU A 145 7.69 -11.32 11.46
C LEU A 145 6.40 -10.49 11.48
N HIS A 146 6.49 -9.19 11.20
CA HIS A 146 5.31 -8.33 11.14
C HIS A 146 4.34 -8.74 10.03
N LEU A 147 4.83 -9.30 8.92
CA LEU A 147 3.98 -9.86 7.87
C LEU A 147 3.17 -11.06 8.37
N TYR A 148 3.77 -12.00 9.10
CA TYR A 148 3.02 -13.12 9.70
C TYR A 148 1.95 -12.62 10.67
N GLU A 149 2.28 -11.64 11.51
CA GLU A 149 1.29 -11.02 12.39
C GLU A 149 0.17 -10.31 11.62
N ALA A 150 0.48 -9.70 10.46
CA ALA A 150 -0.53 -9.10 9.59
C ALA A 150 -1.47 -10.16 8.99
N ILE A 151 -0.94 -11.33 8.62
CA ILE A 151 -1.73 -12.47 8.13
C ILE A 151 -2.69 -12.95 9.22
N ASP A 152 -2.27 -12.99 10.48
CA ASP A 152 -3.11 -13.42 11.61
C ASP A 152 -4.24 -12.42 11.95
N ILE A 153 -4.07 -11.13 11.62
CA ILE A 153 -5.09 -10.09 11.82
C ILE A 153 -6.18 -10.15 10.73
N ALA A 154 -5.82 -10.58 9.52
CA ALA A 154 -6.65 -10.48 8.32
C ALA A 154 -7.80 -11.51 8.26
#